data_AF-A0A4S2UPD7-F1
#
_entry.id   AF-A0A4S2UPD7-F1
#
_cell.length_a   1.000
_cell.length_b   1.000
_cell.length_c   1.000
_cell.angle_alpha   90.00
_cell.angle_beta   90.00
_cell.angle_gamma   90.00
#
_symmetry.space_group_name_H-M   'P 1'
#
loop_
_entity.id
_entity.type
_entity.pdbx_description
1 polymer ?
#
loop_
_entity_poly.entity_id
_entity_poly.type
_entity_poly.pdbx_seq_one_letter_code
_entity_poly.pdbx_strand_id
1 'polypeptide(L)' 'MTHHQTADALEAAEESAGDLDAADTRTRAEVAEWRRITDLLFDHGGPYAPETDAYVQGQLTARKNRRTA' A
#
# COMPACT_ATOMS: atom_id res chain seq x y z
N MET A 1 -6.87 8.20 5.85
CA MET A 1 -7.29 8.37 4.43
C MET A 1 -8.61 7.65 4.22
N THR A 2 -9.55 8.21 3.47
CA THR A 2 -10.83 7.54 3.12
C THR A 2 -10.67 6.61 1.91
N HIS A 3 -11.64 5.73 1.66
CA HIS A 3 -11.68 4.89 0.46
C HIS A 3 -11.51 5.68 -0.85
N HIS A 4 -12.17 6.84 -0.99
CA HIS A 4 -12.05 7.67 -2.20
C HIS A 4 -10.60 8.15 -2.40
N GLN A 5 -10.00 8.70 -1.34
CA GLN A 5 -8.60 9.16 -1.38
C GLN A 5 -7.61 8.04 -1.72
N THR A 6 -7.86 6.80 -1.28
CA THR A 6 -6.98 5.67 -1.63
C THR A 6 -7.22 5.16 -3.04
N ALA A 7 -8.47 5.22 -3.53
CA ALA A 7 -8.79 4.93 -4.92
C ALA A 7 -8.15 5.94 -5.89
N ASP A 8 -8.21 7.24 -5.58
CA ASP A 8 -7.54 8.29 -6.38
C ASP A 8 -6.02 8.08 -6.42
N ALA A 9 -5.43 7.70 -5.28
CA ALA A 9 -4.00 7.42 -5.19
C ALA A 9 -3.60 6.16 -5.98
N LEU A 10 -4.47 5.14 -5.98
CA LEU A 10 -4.28 3.94 -6.79
C LEU A 10 -4.33 4.27 -8.28
N GLU A 11 -5.35 5.01 -8.73
CA GLU A 11 -5.48 5.45 -10.13
C GLU A 11 -4.24 6.22 -10.57
N ALA A 12 -3.78 7.20 -9.79
CA ALA A 12 -2.58 7.97 -10.10
C ALA A 12 -1.31 7.10 -10.17
N ALA A 13 -1.19 6.09 -9.31
CA ALA A 13 -0.06 5.16 -9.32
C ALA A 13 -0.09 4.24 -10.55
N GLU A 14 -1.27 3.77 -10.95
CA GLU A 14 -1.46 2.96 -12.17
C GLU A 14 -1.18 3.78 -13.44
N GLU A 15 -1.66 5.02 -13.52
CA GLU A 15 -1.36 5.94 -14.61
C GLU A 15 0.14 6.24 -14.70
N SER A 16 0.79 6.49 -13.57
CA SER A 16 2.24 6.73 -13.52
C SER A 16 3.04 5.50 -13.90
N ALA A 17 2.54 4.29 -13.62
CA ALA A 17 3.21 3.05 -13.99
C ALA A 17 3.12 2.79 -15.51
N GLY A 18 2.00 3.18 -16.14
CA GLY A 18 1.72 2.88 -17.53
C GLY A 18 1.63 1.37 -17.75
N ASP A 19 2.65 0.78 -18.36
CA ASP A 19 2.76 -0.68 -18.46
C ASP A 19 3.36 -1.27 -17.18
N LEU A 20 2.50 -1.81 -16.34
CA LEU A 20 2.89 -2.39 -15.05
C LEU A 20 3.83 -3.60 -15.20
N ASP A 21 3.76 -4.34 -16.31
CA ASP A 21 4.63 -5.50 -16.55
C ASP A 21 6.06 -5.07 -16.93
N ALA A 22 6.19 -3.91 -17.56
CA ALA A 22 7.48 -3.30 -17.89
C ALA A 22 8.04 -2.42 -16.75
N ALA A 23 7.23 -2.08 -15.75
CA ALA A 23 7.60 -1.18 -14.66
C ALA A 23 8.67 -1.80 -13.73
N ASP A 24 9.49 -0.94 -13.12
CA ASP A 24 10.50 -1.36 -12.17
C ASP A 24 9.87 -1.95 -10.88
N THR A 25 10.71 -2.62 -10.07
CA THR A 25 10.26 -3.29 -8.85
C THR A 25 9.63 -2.34 -7.84
N ARG A 26 10.08 -1.08 -7.78
CA ARG A 26 9.57 -0.10 -6.83
C ARG A 26 8.17 0.34 -7.25
N THR A 27 7.98 0.71 -8.51
CA THR A 27 6.68 1.12 -9.05
C THR A 27 5.64 0.01 -8.93
N ARG A 28 6.02 -1.24 -9.26
CA ARG A 28 5.12 -2.40 -9.07
C ARG A 28 4.74 -2.60 -7.59
N ALA A 29 5.69 -2.45 -6.68
CA ALA A 29 5.41 -2.56 -5.24
C ALA A 29 4.50 -1.44 -4.73
N GLU A 30 4.64 -0.23 -5.24
CA GLU A 30 3.78 0.90 -4.90
C GLU A 30 2.34 0.68 -5.35
N VAL A 31 2.11 0.29 -6.61
CA VAL A 31 0.77 -0.05 -7.12
C VAL A 31 0.15 -1.20 -6.32
N ALA A 32 0.93 -2.25 -6.03
CA ALA A 32 0.46 -3.38 -5.24
C ALA A 32 0.02 -2.97 -3.81
N GLU A 33 0.75 -2.04 -3.18
CA GLU A 33 0.40 -1.52 -1.86
C GLU A 33 -0.88 -0.67 -1.91
N TRP A 34 -1.04 0.19 -2.92
CA TRP A 34 -2.27 0.97 -3.08
C TRP A 34 -3.50 0.10 -3.34
N ARG A 35 -3.35 -0.99 -4.10
CA ARG A 35 -4.42 -2.01 -4.28
C ARG A 35 -4.78 -2.66 -2.94
N ARG A 36 -3.80 -3.13 -2.17
CA ARG A 36 -4.01 -3.72 -0.84
C ARG A 36 -4.75 -2.79 0.11
N ILE A 37 -4.39 -1.51 0.15
CA ILE A 37 -5.03 -0.51 1.03
C ILE A 37 -6.48 -0.27 0.59
N THR A 38 -6.73 -0.18 -0.71
CA THR A 38 -8.08 0.03 -1.25
C THR A 38 -8.98 -1.17 -0.95
N ASP A 39 -8.49 -2.39 -1.15
CA ASP A 39 -9.20 -3.63 -0.80
C ASP A 39 -9.50 -3.71 0.70
N LEU A 40 -8.51 -3.38 1.56
CA LEU A 40 -8.69 -3.34 3.01
C LEU A 40 -9.82 -2.39 3.42
N LEU A 41 -9.90 -1.21 2.80
CA LEU A 41 -10.93 -0.23 3.09
C LEU A 41 -12.30 -0.61 2.55
N PHE A 42 -12.34 -1.37 1.45
CA PHE A 42 -13.58 -1.93 0.92
C PHE A 42 -14.20 -2.94 1.90
N ASP A 43 -13.37 -3.82 2.49
CA ASP A 43 -13.83 -4.89 3.39
C ASP A 43 -14.17 -4.40 4.81
N HIS A 44 -13.42 -3.45 5.35
CA HIS A 44 -13.51 -3.07 6.77
C HIS A 44 -14.15 -1.70 7.02
N GLY A 45 -14.27 -0.85 6.00
CA GLY A 45 -14.80 0.52 6.13
C GLY A 45 -13.94 1.42 7.04
N GLY A 46 -14.34 2.69 7.14
CA GLY A 46 -13.65 3.67 7.99
C GLY A 46 -12.37 4.24 7.38
N PRO A 47 -11.66 5.12 8.11
CA PRO A 47 -10.43 5.72 7.63
C PRO A 47 -9.24 4.77 7.76
N TYR A 48 -8.41 4.71 6.74
CA TYR A 48 -7.12 4.05 6.78
C TYR A 48 -6.11 4.84 7.61
N ALA A 49 -5.43 4.13 8.52
CA ALA A 49 -4.32 4.61 9.34
C ALA A 49 -3.20 3.54 9.36
N PRO A 50 -1.99 3.83 8.82
CA PRO A 50 -0.86 2.90 8.83
C PRO A 50 -0.43 2.44 10.23
N GLU A 51 -0.68 3.27 11.25
CA GLU A 51 -0.35 2.98 12.64
C GLU A 51 -1.16 1.81 13.20
N THR A 52 -2.34 1.54 12.63
CA THR A 52 -3.24 0.46 13.03
C THR A 52 -3.32 -0.68 12.02
N ASP A 53 -2.62 -0.57 10.87
CA ASP A 53 -2.58 -1.61 9.86
C ASP A 53 -1.65 -2.76 10.30
N ALA A 54 -2.23 -3.95 10.52
CA ALA A 54 -1.48 -5.11 11.00
C ALA A 54 -0.36 -5.57 10.06
N TYR A 55 -0.55 -5.46 8.74
CA TYR A 55 0.48 -5.80 7.75
C TYR A 55 1.65 -4.81 7.85
N VAL A 56 1.37 -3.51 7.88
CA VAL A 56 2.40 -2.46 8.03
C VAL A 56 3.18 -2.64 9.34
N GLN A 57 2.47 -2.84 10.46
CA GLN A 57 3.11 -3.05 11.77
C GLN A 57 3.99 -4.30 11.78
N GLY A 58 3.57 -5.38 11.10
CA GLY A 58 4.38 -6.57 10.89
C GLY A 58 5.69 -6.29 10.14
N GLN A 59 5.61 -5.56 9.02
CA GLN A 59 6.79 -5.19 8.22
C GLN A 59 7.77 -4.29 9.00
N LEU A 60 7.26 -3.30 9.73
CA LEU A 60 8.08 -2.42 10.58
C LEU A 60 8.79 -3.21 11.69
N THR A 61 8.08 -4.15 12.32
CA THR A 61 8.65 -5.02 13.35
C THR A 61 9.74 -5.92 12.78
N ALA A 62 9.51 -6.56 11.64
CA ALA A 62 10.51 -7.39 10.97
C ALA A 62 11.77 -6.58 10.61
N ARG A 63 11.59 -5.35 10.10
CA ARG A 63 12.71 -4.45 9.79
C ARG A 63 13.47 -4.03 11.04
N LYS A 64 12.79 -3.73 12.14
CA LYS A 64 13.41 -3.42 13.43
C LYS A 64 14.27 -4.59 13.90
N ASN A 65 13.73 -5.81 13.89
CA ASN A 65 14.43 -7.00 14.34
C ASN A 65 15.67 -7.31 13.48
N ARG A 66 15.61 -7.09 12.17
CA ARG A 66 16.78 -7.25 11.27
C ARG A 66 17.90 -6.25 11.56
N ARG A 67 17.57 -5.06 12.07
CA ARG A 67 18.57 -4.03 12.41
C ARG A 67 19.24 -4.26 13.77
N THR A 68 18.61 -5.05 14.63
CA THR A 68 19.10 -5.36 15.99
C THR A 68 19.76 -6.73 16.08
N ALA A 69 19.78 -7.49 14.98
CA ALA A 69 20.47 -8.77 14.82
C ALA A 69 21.83 -8.55 14.17
#